data_AF-A0A6P7HW66-F1
#
_entry.id   AF-A0A6P7HW66-F1
#
_cell.length_a   1.000
_cell.length_b   1.000
_cell.length_c   1.000
_cell.angle_alpha   90.00
_cell.angle_beta   90.00
_cell.angle_gamma   90.00
#
_symmetry.space_group_name_H-M   'P 1'
#
loop_
_entity.id
_entity.type
_entity.pdbx_description
1 polymer ?
#
loop_
_entity_poly.entity_id
_entity_poly.type
_entity_poly.pdbx_seq_one_letter_code
_entity_poly.pdbx_strand_id
1 'polypeptide(L)'
;MATKFSDLELAINSLVTEFHKAADNGPTMNTTQFQTMISKQMPAVSKTLEKEDGLSDVLQQMGVENGQNISFENFWKLINQQAVQLFGTAHKEKNIKCSCLLQ
;
A
#
# COMPACT_ATOMS: atom_id res chain seq x y z
N MET A 1 -7.24 14.06 29.90
CA MET A 1 -7.83 14.44 28.60
C MET A 1 -7.37 13.40 27.59
N ALA A 2 -8.29 12.70 26.91
CA ALA A 2 -7.89 11.82 25.81
C ALA A 2 -7.39 12.73 24.66
N THR A 3 -6.13 12.56 24.26
CA THR A 3 -5.57 13.29 23.12
C THR A 3 -6.40 12.95 21.88
N LYS A 4 -7.08 13.94 21.30
CA LYS A 4 -7.83 13.75 20.06
C LYS A 4 -6.83 13.76 18.91
N PHE A 5 -6.57 12.58 18.36
CA PHE A 5 -5.73 12.44 17.17
C PHE A 5 -6.42 13.07 15.95
N SER A 6 -5.61 13.71 15.11
CA SER A 6 -6.01 14.12 13.76
C SER A 6 -6.19 12.92 12.84
N ASP A 7 -6.89 13.10 11.72
CA ASP A 7 -7.10 12.02 10.73
C ASP A 7 -5.76 11.48 10.19
N LEU A 8 -4.74 12.33 10.08
CA LEU A 8 -3.40 11.93 9.64
C LEU A 8 -2.70 11.05 10.69
N GLU A 9 -2.75 11.45 11.96
CA GLU A 9 -2.18 10.65 13.05
C GLU A 9 -2.90 9.31 13.19
N LEU A 10 -4.22 9.29 13.03
CA LEU A 10 -5.01 8.06 13.02
C LEU A 10 -4.61 7.16 11.85
N ALA A 11 -4.44 7.71 10.64
CA ALA A 11 -3.99 6.94 9.49
C ALA A 11 -2.59 6.32 9.70
N ILE A 12 -1.64 7.09 10.23
CA ILE A 12 -0.31 6.58 10.58
C ILE A 12 -0.42 5.47 11.63
N ASN A 13 -1.20 5.70 12.69
CA ASN A 13 -1.41 4.71 13.73
C ASN A 13 -2.04 3.42 13.19
N SER A 14 -3.00 3.52 12.26
CA SER A 14 -3.59 2.36 11.58
C SER A 14 -2.56 1.58 10.76
N LEU A 15 -1.69 2.27 10.00
CA LEU A 15 -0.63 1.61 9.22
C LEU A 15 0.33 0.85 10.12
N VAL A 16 0.80 1.47 11.21
CA VAL A 16 1.70 0.86 12.18
C VAL A 16 1.03 -0.33 12.89
N THR A 17 -0.21 -0.13 13.35
CA THR A 17 -0.96 -1.14 14.11
C THR A 17 -1.25 -2.38 13.26
N GLU A 18 -1.77 -2.20 12.03
CA GLU A 18 -2.11 -3.34 11.19
C GLU A 18 -0.87 -4.10 10.72
N PHE A 19 0.24 -3.40 10.46
CA PHE A 19 1.51 -4.07 10.15
C PHE A 19 1.98 -4.95 11.30
N HIS A 20 2.09 -4.41 12.51
CA HIS A 20 2.59 -5.19 13.65
C HIS A 20 1.62 -6.30 14.06
N LYS A 21 0.31 -6.08 13.91
CA LYS A 21 -0.70 -7.13 14.11
C LYS A 21 -0.53 -8.29 13.14
N ALA A 22 -0.22 -8.03 11.87
CA ALA A 22 0.07 -9.06 10.89
C ALA A 22 1.44 -9.74 11.10
N ALA A 23 2.37 -9.05 11.74
CA ALA A 23 3.70 -9.56 12.10
C ALA A 23 3.74 -10.29 13.45
N ASP A 24 2.60 -10.71 14.01
CA ASP A 24 2.50 -11.32 15.35
C ASP A 24 3.14 -10.46 16.47
N ASN A 25 2.96 -9.14 16.38
CA ASN A 25 3.60 -8.10 17.20
C ASN A 25 5.13 -8.04 17.08
N GLY A 26 5.69 -8.66 16.04
CA GLY A 26 7.11 -8.60 15.70
C GLY A 26 7.50 -7.37 14.89
N PRO A 27 8.81 -7.11 14.73
CA PRO A 27 9.33 -5.98 13.95
C PRO A 27 9.27 -6.21 12.42
N THR A 28 9.11 -7.46 11.98
CA THR A 28 9.10 -7.86 10.57
C THR A 28 8.11 -8.99 10.35
N MET A 29 7.57 -9.12 9.14
CA MET A 29 6.69 -10.23 8.75
C MET A 29 7.26 -11.05 7.60
N ASN A 30 6.89 -12.31 7.51
CA ASN A 30 7.21 -13.15 6.36
C ASN A 30 6.23 -12.89 5.19
N THR A 31 6.53 -13.47 4.03
CA THR A 31 5.73 -13.32 2.81
C THR A 31 4.27 -13.77 2.97
N THR A 32 4.02 -14.86 3.69
CA THR A 32 2.66 -15.39 3.91
C THR A 32 1.81 -14.44 4.76
N GLN A 33 2.40 -13.90 5.83
CA GLN A 33 1.78 -12.88 6.68
C GLN A 33 1.46 -11.63 5.87
N PHE A 34 2.41 -11.18 5.04
CA PHE A 34 2.23 -10.03 4.17
C PHE A 34 1.10 -10.21 3.16
N GLN A 35 1.07 -11.33 2.44
CA GLN A 35 -0.03 -11.66 1.52
C GLN A 35 -1.38 -11.61 2.23
N THR A 36 -1.47 -12.24 3.41
CA THR A 36 -2.69 -12.25 4.22
C THR A 36 -3.12 -10.84 4.63
N MET A 37 -2.17 -9.98 5.01
CA MET A 37 -2.42 -8.59 5.36
C MET A 37 -2.94 -7.79 4.17
N ILE A 38 -2.26 -7.88 3.02
CA ILE A 38 -2.64 -7.14 1.80
C ILE A 38 -4.02 -7.57 1.31
N SER A 39 -4.34 -8.87 1.33
CA SER A 39 -5.67 -9.35 0.94
C SER A 39 -6.79 -8.80 1.83
N LYS A 40 -6.53 -8.53 3.11
CA LYS A 40 -7.52 -7.98 4.05
C LYS A 40 -7.60 -6.45 4.00
N GLN A 41 -6.46 -5.77 4.04
CA GLN A 41 -6.37 -4.33 4.25
C GLN A 41 -6.25 -3.54 2.95
N MET A 42 -5.78 -4.15 1.87
CA MET A 42 -5.51 -3.50 0.59
C MET A 42 -6.01 -4.34 -0.60
N PRO A 43 -7.33 -4.60 -0.71
CA PRO A 43 -7.89 -5.52 -1.71
C PRO A 43 -7.59 -5.10 -3.16
N ALA A 44 -7.44 -3.80 -3.43
CA ALA A 44 -7.03 -3.32 -4.76
C ALA A 44 -5.59 -3.73 -5.12
N VAL A 45 -4.68 -3.74 -4.12
CA VAL A 45 -3.30 -4.21 -4.28
C VAL A 45 -3.26 -5.73 -4.35
N SER A 46 -4.11 -6.43 -3.58
CA SER A 46 -4.23 -7.89 -3.60
C SER A 46 -4.49 -8.43 -5.01
N LYS A 47 -5.35 -7.78 -5.79
CA LYS A 47 -5.61 -8.14 -7.20
C LYS A 47 -4.37 -8.07 -8.10
N THR A 48 -3.38 -7.26 -7.73
CA THR A 48 -2.10 -7.17 -8.45
C THR A 48 -1.18 -8.33 -8.07
N LEU A 49 -1.22 -8.77 -6.81
CA LEU A 49 -0.46 -9.93 -6.32
C LEU A 49 -0.95 -11.26 -6.90
N GLU A 50 -2.22 -11.35 -7.28
CA GLU A 50 -2.84 -12.55 -7.87
C GLU A 50 -2.39 -12.82 -9.32
N LYS A 51 -1.68 -11.87 -9.95
CA LYS A 51 -1.09 -12.08 -11.28
C LYS A 51 0.11 -13.01 -11.18
N GLU A 52 0.40 -13.72 -12.27
CA GLU A 52 1.63 -14.52 -12.40
C GLU A 52 2.84 -13.61 -12.09
N ASP A 53 3.71 -14.05 -11.19
CA ASP A 53 4.86 -13.31 -10.62
C ASP A 53 4.54 -12.00 -9.85
N GLY A 54 3.27 -11.61 -9.72
CA GLY A 54 2.88 -10.31 -9.15
C GLY A 54 3.32 -10.10 -7.70
N LEU A 55 3.39 -11.16 -6.90
CA LEU A 55 3.96 -11.07 -5.56
C LEU A 55 5.46 -10.79 -5.57
N SER A 56 6.22 -11.51 -6.40
CA SER A 56 7.67 -11.34 -6.50
C SER A 56 8.01 -9.92 -6.95
N ASP A 57 7.29 -9.42 -7.95
CA ASP A 57 7.44 -8.05 -8.45
C ASP A 57 7.18 -7.01 -7.36
N VAL A 58 6.12 -7.17 -6.58
CA VAL A 58 5.79 -6.24 -5.49
C VAL A 58 6.86 -6.27 -4.39
N LEU A 59 7.32 -7.46 -4.00
CA LEU A 59 8.39 -7.59 -3.00
C LEU A 59 9.68 -6.93 -3.49
N GLN A 60 10.04 -7.12 -4.75
CA GLN A 60 11.20 -6.47 -5.36
C GLN A 60 11.05 -4.94 -5.41
N GLN A 61 9.85 -4.43 -5.76
CA GLN A 61 9.55 -3.00 -5.76
C GLN A 61 9.60 -2.38 -4.36
N MET A 62 9.30 -3.17 -3.33
CA MET A 62 9.47 -2.79 -1.93
C MET A 62 10.94 -2.84 -1.46
N GLY A 63 11.85 -3.37 -2.29
CA GLY A 63 13.25 -3.58 -1.94
C GLY A 63 13.47 -4.73 -0.96
N VAL A 64 12.59 -5.75 -0.99
CA VAL A 64 12.74 -6.98 -0.22
C VAL A 64 13.63 -7.93 -1.01
N GLU A 65 14.75 -8.35 -0.41
CA GLU A 65 15.62 -9.36 -1.02
C GLU A 65 15.02 -10.77 -0.89
N ASN A 66 15.43 -11.69 -1.77
CA ASN A 66 14.94 -13.06 -1.75
C ASN A 66 15.23 -13.75 -0.41
N GLY A 67 14.17 -14.23 0.25
CA GLY A 67 14.27 -14.89 1.56
C GLY A 67 14.37 -13.94 2.75
N GLN A 68 14.37 -12.63 2.53
CA GLN A 68 14.34 -11.63 3.59
C GLN A 68 12.91 -11.43 4.11
N ASN A 69 12.78 -11.22 5.43
CA ASN A 69 11.53 -10.76 6.00
C ASN A 69 11.25 -9.29 5.63
N ILE A 70 9.98 -8.94 5.63
CA ILE A 70 9.46 -7.64 5.24
C ILE A 70 9.43 -6.76 6.49
N SER A 71 10.22 -5.68 6.49
CA SER A 71 10.20 -4.66 7.53
C SER A 71 9.09 -3.62 7.29
N PHE A 72 8.81 -2.80 8.31
CA PHE A 72 7.88 -1.68 8.15
C PHE A 72 8.36 -0.68 7.08
N GLU A 73 9.68 -0.49 6.92
CA GLU A 73 10.24 0.36 5.87
C GLU A 73 9.91 -0.17 4.46
N ASN A 74 10.03 -1.48 4.26
CA ASN A 74 9.65 -2.12 3.00
C ASN A 74 8.16 -1.93 2.71
N PHE A 75 7.30 -2.10 3.72
CA PHE A 75 5.87 -1.82 3.60
C PHE A 75 5.57 -0.34 3.32
N TRP A 76 6.29 0.58 3.96
CA TRP A 76 6.12 2.01 3.74
C TRP A 76 6.44 2.43 2.29
N LYS A 77 7.41 1.77 1.64
CA LYS A 77 7.72 1.99 0.22
C LYS A 77 6.52 1.65 -0.67
N LEU A 78 5.79 0.57 -0.40
CA LEU A 78 4.54 0.23 -1.11
C LEU A 78 3.46 1.29 -0.89
N ILE A 79 3.27 1.75 0.35
CA ILE A 79 2.29 2.80 0.66
C ILE A 79 2.62 4.10 -0.10
N ASN A 80 3.89 4.50 -0.11
CA ASN A 80 4.36 5.66 -0.86
C ASN A 80 4.10 5.52 -2.37
N GLN A 81 4.41 4.36 -2.96
CA GLN A 81 4.12 4.07 -4.37
C GLN A 81 2.62 4.23 -4.68
N GLN A 82 1.75 3.68 -3.82
CA GLN A 82 0.31 3.84 -4.03
C GLN A 82 -0.17 5.28 -3.86
N ALA A 83 0.36 6.02 -2.88
CA ALA A 83 0.04 7.43 -2.71
C ALA A 83 0.42 8.25 -3.96
N VAL A 84 1.61 8.01 -4.52
CA VAL A 84 2.07 8.67 -5.76
C VAL A 84 1.19 8.28 -6.96
N GLN A 85 0.81 7.01 -7.09
CA GLN A 85 -0.09 6.57 -8.16
C GLN A 85 -1.47 7.21 -8.04
N LEU A 86 -2.05 7.23 -6.83
CA LEU A 86 -3.35 7.86 -6.55
C LEU A 86 -3.33 9.35 -6.86
N PHE A 87 -2.25 10.05 -6.51
CA PHE A 87 -2.07 11.44 -6.88
C PHE A 87 -2.01 11.62 -8.40
N GLY A 88 -1.25 10.77 -9.09
CA GLY A 88 -1.13 10.79 -10.55
C GLY A 88 -2.45 10.55 -11.28
N THR A 89 -3.33 9.68 -10.77
CA THR A 89 -4.66 9.44 -11.35
C THR A 89 -5.63 10.57 -11.02
N ALA A 90 -5.64 11.08 -9.79
CA ALA A 90 -6.48 12.21 -9.38
C ALA A 90 -6.20 13.49 -10.20
N HIS A 91 -4.96 13.70 -10.63
CA HIS A 91 -4.58 14.85 -11.46
C HIS A 91 -4.85 14.68 -12.97
N LYS A 92 -4.94 13.44 -13.47
CA LYS A 92 -5.23 13.17 -14.90
C LYS A 92 -6.69 13.43 -15.27
N GLU A 93 -7.62 13.41 -14.31
CA GLU A 93 -9.03 13.72 -14.57
C GLU A 93 -9.29 15.19 -14.93
N LYS A 94 -8.33 16.10 -14.74
CA LYS A 94 -8.45 17.52 -15.14
C LYS A 94 -8.14 17.80 -16.62
N ASN A 95 -7.83 16.80 -17.43
CA ASN A 95 -7.52 16.95 -18.86
C ASN A 95 -8.61 16.36 -19.77
N ILE A 96 -9.88 16.49 -19.38
CA ILE A 96 -11.00 16.31 -20.31
C ILE A 96 -10.95 17.51 -21.27
N LYS A 97 -10.33 17.33 -22.42
CA LYS A 97 -10.48 18.23 -23.56
C LYS A 97 -11.97 18.26 -23.92
N CYS A 98 -12.67 19.34 -23.59
CA CYS A 98 -13.95 19.66 -24.20
C CYS A 98 -13.76 19.68 -25.72
N SER A 99 -14.19 18.64 -26.42
CA SER A 99 -14.52 18.76 -27.83
C SER A 99 -15.89 19.42 -27.90
N CYS A 100 -15.90 20.75 -28.09
CA CYS A 100 -17.07 21.43 -28.62
C CYS A 100 -17.43 20.77 -29.95
N LEU A 101 -18.48 19.95 -29.94
CA LEU A 101 -19.20 19.57 -31.15
C LEU A 101 -19.97 20.81 -31.59
N LEU A 102 -19.37 21.58 -32.50
CA LEU A 102 -20.10 22.47 -33.40
C LEU A 102 -20.99 21.58 -34.27
N GLN A 103 -22.29 21.62 -34.02
CA GLN A 103 -23.30 21.22 -34.98
C GLN A 103 -24.38 22.31 -35.05
#